data_AF-A0A2V8EGH6-F1
#
_entry.id   AF-A0A2V8EGH6-F1
#
_cell.length_a   1.000
_cell.length_b   1.000
_cell.length_c   1.000
_cell.angle_alpha   90.00
_cell.angle_beta   90.00
_cell.angle_gamma   90.00
#
_symmetry.space_group_name_H-M   'P 1'
#
loop_
_entity.id
_entity.type
_entity.pdbx_description
1 polymer ?
#
loop_
_entity_poly.entity_id
_entity_poly.type
_entity_poly.pdbx_seq_one_letter_code
_entity_poly.pdbx_strand_id
1 'polypeptide(L)'
;MPPHVQRAAKNIADYGLRAADRLLIDTEAAFLRAVLAGYPDRVAQRRSPTSADVLLASGTGATIARESGVVGGEFLVALDVRQSPIRSHSALRYPGIRNQSAIRNPQSAMIYLASVVEREWLQPTSSEVVHRFDEASGRVKATAIDRYDALTLAERPVPADPDIAAQLLADAWLARGPRAADEQLLRRLPFAGRDADLPALVRTAARGAKTIEAIDLASALPADVLRDLDREAPEAIVVPSGRRVRLE
;
A
#
# COMPACT_ATOMS: atom_id res chain seq x y z
N MET A 1 -21.18 -14.99 -2.23
CA MET A 1 -20.77 -14.98 -3.65
C MET A 1 -19.62 -14.01 -3.81
N PRO A 2 -18.52 -14.36 -4.50
CA PRO A 2 -17.42 -13.43 -4.73
C PRO A 2 -17.87 -12.17 -5.50
N PRO A 3 -17.28 -10.99 -5.24
CA PRO A 3 -17.71 -9.72 -5.86
C PRO A 3 -17.68 -9.73 -7.40
N HIS A 4 -16.69 -10.40 -8.01
CA HIS A 4 -16.58 -10.52 -9.48
C HIS A 4 -17.72 -11.32 -10.10
N VAL A 5 -18.26 -12.34 -9.41
CA VAL A 5 -19.38 -13.16 -9.90
C VAL A 5 -20.69 -12.36 -9.92
N GLN A 6 -20.95 -11.59 -8.86
CA GLN A 6 -22.14 -10.71 -8.81
C GLN A 6 -22.09 -9.64 -9.91
N ARG A 7 -20.88 -9.15 -10.21
CA ARG A 7 -20.65 -8.18 -11.28
C ARG A 7 -20.82 -8.79 -12.67
N ALA A 8 -20.35 -10.01 -12.89
CA ALA A 8 -20.56 -10.74 -14.14
C ALA A 8 -22.06 -10.86 -14.45
N ALA A 9 -22.85 -11.27 -13.46
CA ALA A 9 -24.30 -11.38 -13.60
C ALA A 9 -24.96 -10.03 -13.98
N LYS A 10 -24.54 -8.93 -13.36
CA LYS A 10 -25.02 -7.58 -13.69
C LYS A 10 -24.63 -7.17 -15.10
N ASN A 11 -23.39 -7.41 -15.50
CA ASN A 11 -22.89 -7.10 -16.84
C ASN A 11 -23.61 -7.92 -17.92
N ILE A 12 -23.79 -9.23 -17.72
CA ILE A 12 -24.53 -10.11 -18.63
C ILE A 12 -25.98 -9.61 -18.77
N ALA A 13 -26.63 -9.20 -17.68
CA ALA A 13 -27.98 -8.62 -17.74
C ALA A 13 -28.00 -7.28 -18.50
N ASP A 14 -27.04 -6.39 -18.24
CA ASP A 14 -26.94 -5.08 -18.90
C ASP A 14 -26.58 -5.17 -20.40
N TYR A 15 -25.75 -6.15 -20.78
CA TYR A 15 -25.38 -6.42 -22.18
C TYR A 15 -26.44 -7.22 -22.92
N GLY A 16 -27.09 -8.19 -22.26
CA GLY A 16 -28.16 -9.01 -22.84
C GLY A 16 -29.37 -8.20 -23.28
N LEU A 17 -29.70 -7.12 -22.56
CA LEU A 17 -30.79 -6.21 -22.92
C LEU A 17 -30.41 -5.15 -23.98
N ARG A 18 -29.12 -4.90 -24.23
CA ARG A 18 -28.66 -3.86 -25.19
C ARG A 18 -28.05 -4.42 -26.47
N ALA A 19 -27.78 -5.72 -26.54
CA ALA A 19 -27.16 -6.37 -27.69
C ALA A 19 -28.06 -6.37 -28.96
N ALA A 20 -29.38 -6.26 -28.81
CA ALA A 20 -30.30 -6.24 -29.94
C ALA A 20 -30.22 -4.95 -30.79
N ASP A 21 -29.80 -3.82 -30.22
CA ASP A 21 -29.92 -2.49 -30.86
C ASP A 21 -28.59 -1.89 -31.37
N ARG A 22 -27.44 -2.54 -31.18
CA ARG A 22 -26.10 -1.94 -31.43
C ARG A 22 -25.10 -2.79 -32.21
N LEU A 23 -25.57 -3.79 -32.95
CA LEU A 23 -24.75 -4.80 -33.65
C LEU A 23 -23.81 -4.30 -34.77
N LEU A 24 -23.64 -2.99 -34.97
CA LEU A 24 -22.79 -2.42 -36.04
C LEU A 24 -21.68 -1.49 -35.56
N ILE A 25 -21.44 -1.37 -34.24
CA ILE A 25 -20.26 -0.65 -33.73
C ILE A 25 -19.35 -1.67 -33.03
N ASP A 26 -18.43 -2.19 -33.83
CA ASP A 26 -17.26 -3.01 -33.50
C ASP A 26 -17.53 -4.42 -32.90
N THR A 27 -17.71 -5.39 -33.80
CA THR A 27 -17.90 -6.81 -33.45
C THR A 27 -16.73 -7.39 -32.67
N GLU A 28 -15.50 -6.91 -32.89
CA GLU A 28 -14.32 -7.42 -32.19
C GLU A 28 -14.29 -6.91 -30.76
N ALA A 29 -14.40 -5.59 -30.54
CA ALA A 29 -14.48 -5.03 -29.20
C ALA A 29 -15.67 -5.58 -28.40
N ALA A 30 -16.84 -5.77 -29.05
CA ALA A 30 -18.00 -6.39 -28.42
C ALA A 30 -17.73 -7.85 -28.03
N PHE A 31 -17.04 -8.62 -28.88
CA PHE A 31 -16.63 -9.99 -28.60
C PHE A 31 -15.64 -10.05 -27.42
N LEU A 32 -14.60 -9.22 -27.41
CA LEU A 32 -13.61 -9.17 -26.33
C LEU A 32 -14.25 -8.78 -24.99
N ARG A 33 -15.19 -7.83 -24.99
CA ARG A 33 -15.99 -7.47 -23.81
C ARG A 33 -16.89 -8.61 -23.33
N ALA A 34 -17.48 -9.37 -24.25
CA ALA A 34 -18.27 -10.56 -23.91
C ALA A 34 -17.39 -11.65 -23.28
N VAL A 35 -16.18 -11.87 -23.82
CA VAL A 35 -15.19 -12.80 -23.25
C VAL A 35 -14.79 -12.38 -21.84
N LEU A 36 -14.50 -11.10 -21.62
CA LEU A 36 -14.23 -10.55 -20.28
C LEU A 36 -15.40 -10.75 -19.31
N ALA A 37 -16.64 -10.52 -19.77
CA ALA A 37 -17.82 -10.72 -18.95
C ALA A 37 -18.04 -12.20 -18.56
N GLY A 38 -17.64 -13.14 -19.43
CA GLY A 38 -17.71 -14.58 -19.17
C GLY A 38 -16.63 -15.10 -18.23
N TYR A 39 -15.43 -14.48 -18.22
CA TYR A 39 -14.28 -14.93 -17.44
C TYR A 39 -13.61 -13.79 -16.65
N PRO A 40 -14.35 -13.08 -15.77
CA PRO A 40 -13.82 -11.93 -15.04
C PRO A 40 -12.72 -12.31 -14.04
N ASP A 41 -12.71 -13.55 -13.52
CA ASP A 41 -11.74 -14.06 -12.57
C ASP A 41 -10.39 -14.46 -13.22
N ARG A 42 -10.36 -14.53 -14.56
CA ARG A 42 -9.18 -14.96 -15.33
C ARG A 42 -8.42 -13.81 -15.99
N VAL A 43 -8.70 -12.58 -15.57
CA VAL A 43 -7.93 -11.41 -16.01
C VAL A 43 -6.49 -11.55 -15.50
N ALA A 44 -5.52 -11.18 -16.33
CA ALA A 44 -4.12 -11.15 -16.00
C ALA A 44 -3.50 -9.80 -16.42
N GLN A 45 -2.48 -9.37 -15.67
CA GLN A 45 -1.68 -8.19 -15.97
C GLN A 45 -0.24 -8.59 -16.26
N ARG A 46 0.35 -8.08 -17.34
CA ARG A 46 1.78 -8.28 -17.63
C ARG A 46 2.64 -7.58 -16.59
N ARG A 47 3.74 -8.22 -16.19
CA ARG A 47 4.72 -7.62 -15.25
C ARG A 47 5.56 -6.52 -15.89
N SER A 48 5.73 -6.58 -17.20
CA SER A 48 6.32 -5.52 -18.01
C SER A 48 5.68 -5.55 -19.41
N PRO A 49 5.73 -4.43 -20.16
CA PRO A 49 4.99 -4.30 -21.43
C PRO A 49 5.21 -5.42 -22.45
N THR A 50 6.39 -6.05 -22.44
CA THR A 50 6.78 -7.11 -23.38
C THR A 50 7.01 -8.47 -22.71
N SER A 51 6.86 -8.57 -21.39
CA SER A 51 7.07 -9.84 -20.69
C SER A 51 5.95 -10.83 -20.98
N ALA A 52 6.33 -12.10 -21.16
CA ALA A 52 5.39 -13.22 -21.16
C ALA A 52 4.88 -13.54 -19.74
N ASP A 53 5.56 -13.07 -18.69
CA ASP A 53 5.15 -13.30 -17.31
C ASP A 53 4.04 -12.33 -16.89
N VAL A 54 2.95 -12.91 -16.39
CA VAL A 54 1.76 -12.21 -15.95
C VAL A 54 1.41 -12.55 -14.50
N LEU A 55 0.67 -11.65 -13.87
CA LEU A 55 -0.03 -11.89 -12.61
C LEU A 55 -1.51 -12.09 -12.93
N LEU A 56 -2.09 -13.21 -12.50
CA LEU A 56 -3.53 -13.44 -12.60
C LEU A 56 -4.29 -12.68 -11.51
N ALA A 57 -5.57 -12.38 -11.75
CA ALA A 57 -6.48 -11.77 -10.78
C ALA A 57 -6.61 -12.60 -9.50
N SER A 58 -6.35 -13.91 -9.56
CA SER A 58 -6.25 -14.80 -8.39
C SER A 58 -5.00 -14.57 -7.52
N GLY A 59 -4.06 -13.73 -7.96
CA GLY A 59 -2.76 -13.50 -7.31
C GLY A 59 -1.67 -14.48 -7.71
N THR A 60 -1.97 -15.46 -8.57
CA THR A 60 -0.99 -16.47 -9.02
C THR A 60 -0.18 -15.97 -10.21
N GLY A 61 1.10 -16.34 -10.28
CA GLY A 61 1.95 -16.06 -11.45
C GLY A 61 1.69 -17.06 -12.59
N ALA A 62 1.66 -16.56 -13.82
CA ALA A 62 1.55 -17.39 -15.01
C ALA A 62 2.47 -16.86 -16.13
N THR A 63 2.75 -17.69 -17.12
CA THR A 63 3.54 -17.32 -18.30
C THR A 63 2.72 -17.57 -19.56
N ILE A 64 2.71 -16.60 -20.46
CA ILE A 64 2.04 -16.70 -21.76
C ILE A 64 2.86 -17.62 -22.67
N ALA A 65 2.22 -18.68 -23.16
CA ALA A 65 2.83 -19.61 -24.11
C ALA A 65 2.95 -18.93 -25.49
N ARG A 66 3.96 -19.33 -26.27
CA ARG A 66 4.21 -18.74 -27.60
C ARG A 66 3.03 -18.95 -28.55
N GLU A 67 2.28 -20.00 -28.32
CA GLU A 67 1.11 -20.45 -29.06
C GLU A 67 -0.10 -19.52 -28.91
N SER A 68 -0.15 -18.71 -27.84
CA SER A 68 -1.31 -17.83 -27.58
C SER A 68 -1.48 -16.73 -28.62
N GLY A 69 -0.45 -16.38 -29.38
CA GLY A 69 -0.49 -15.30 -30.39
C GLY A 69 -0.63 -13.87 -29.83
N VAL A 70 -0.90 -13.71 -28.53
CA VAL A 70 -1.07 -12.40 -27.88
C VAL A 70 0.28 -11.79 -27.54
N VAL A 71 0.73 -10.84 -28.37
CA VAL A 71 2.02 -10.16 -28.21
C VAL A 71 1.86 -8.82 -27.47
N GLY A 72 0.71 -8.16 -27.60
CA GLY A 72 0.43 -6.84 -27.03
C GLY A 72 -0.50 -6.86 -25.82
N GLY A 73 -0.86 -5.65 -25.36
CA GLY A 73 -1.81 -5.40 -24.27
C GLY A 73 -1.22 -5.58 -22.88
N GLU A 74 -1.49 -4.63 -21.99
CA GLU A 74 -1.11 -4.74 -20.57
C GLU A 74 -1.96 -5.79 -19.85
N PHE A 75 -3.24 -5.87 -20.20
CA PHE A 75 -4.20 -6.80 -19.62
C PHE A 75 -4.70 -7.80 -20.65
N LEU A 76 -5.02 -9.01 -20.18
CA LEU A 76 -5.60 -10.08 -20.98
C LEU A 76 -6.53 -10.94 -20.14
N VAL A 77 -7.46 -11.64 -20.77
CA VAL A 77 -8.20 -12.76 -20.19
C VAL A 77 -7.49 -14.05 -20.56
N ALA A 78 -7.17 -14.88 -19.58
CA ALA A 78 -6.58 -16.19 -19.79
C ALA A 78 -7.69 -17.25 -20.01
N LEU A 79 -7.85 -17.72 -21.25
CA LEU A 79 -8.93 -18.62 -21.65
C LEU A 79 -8.55 -20.09 -21.47
N ASP A 80 -7.36 -20.48 -21.93
CA ASP A 80 -6.78 -21.81 -21.70
C ASP A 80 -5.55 -21.68 -20.81
N VAL A 81 -5.71 -22.06 -19.54
CA VAL A 81 -4.65 -22.06 -18.53
C VAL A 81 -4.37 -23.49 -18.12
N ARG A 82 -3.11 -23.91 -18.25
CA ARG A 82 -2.66 -25.25 -17.85
C ARG A 82 -1.58 -25.13 -16.81
N GLN A 83 -1.57 -26.01 -15.83
CA GLN A 83 -0.47 -26.04 -14.89
C GLN A 83 0.81 -26.45 -15.64
N SER A 84 1.88 -25.69 -15.49
CA SER A 84 3.17 -26.16 -16.01
C SER A 84 3.51 -27.46 -15.27
N PRO A 85 3.85 -28.56 -15.98
CA PRO A 85 4.39 -29.71 -15.31
C PRO A 85 5.64 -29.28 -14.53
N ILE A 86 5.72 -29.72 -13.28
CA ILE A 86 6.86 -29.43 -12.40
C ILE A 86 8.11 -29.96 -13.10
N ARG A 87 8.91 -29.07 -13.70
CA ARG A 87 10.29 -29.41 -14.03
C ARG A 87 11.06 -29.28 -12.73
N SER A 88 11.06 -30.35 -11.94
CA SER A 88 12.02 -30.56 -10.85
C SER A 88 13.41 -30.64 -11.46
N HIS A 89 13.98 -29.50 -11.87
CA HIS A 89 15.42 -29.41 -12.09
C HIS A 89 16.05 -29.22 -10.73
N SER A 90 16.22 -30.36 -10.06
CA SER A 90 17.28 -30.53 -9.08
C SER A 90 18.56 -29.92 -9.65
N ALA A 91 19.06 -28.91 -8.96
CA ALA A 91 20.46 -28.60 -8.76
C ALA A 91 21.45 -29.20 -9.79
N LEU A 92 21.73 -28.44 -10.84
CA LEU A 92 23.13 -28.25 -11.23
C LEU A 92 23.53 -26.86 -10.72
N ARG A 93 23.94 -26.83 -9.45
CA ARG A 93 24.61 -25.68 -8.86
C ARG A 93 25.96 -25.54 -9.54
N TYR A 94 26.08 -24.64 -10.50
CA TYR A 94 27.37 -24.03 -10.80
C TYR A 94 27.68 -23.03 -9.68
N PRO A 95 28.76 -23.23 -8.89
CA PRO A 95 29.15 -22.30 -7.87
C PRO A 95 29.79 -21.08 -8.55
N GLY A 96 29.04 -19.99 -8.72
CA GLY A 96 29.62 -18.74 -9.23
C GLY A 96 28.65 -17.66 -9.67
N ILE A 97 27.42 -18.00 -10.03
CA ILE A 97 26.45 -16.99 -10.50
C ILE A 97 25.48 -16.66 -9.36
N ARG A 98 25.83 -15.65 -8.56
CA ARG A 98 24.85 -14.91 -7.76
C ARG A 98 24.09 -13.98 -8.71
N ASN A 99 23.04 -14.47 -9.35
CA ASN A 99 22.05 -13.57 -9.94
C ASN A 99 20.81 -13.53 -9.05
N GLN A 100 20.65 -12.38 -8.42
CA GLN A 100 19.47 -11.93 -7.72
C GLN A 100 18.45 -11.52 -8.78
N SER A 101 17.43 -12.34 -9.04
CA SER A 101 16.10 -11.91 -9.51
C SER A 101 15.30 -13.11 -9.97
N ALA A 102 14.01 -13.11 -9.63
CA ALA A 102 13.03 -14.16 -9.86
C ALA A 102 13.15 -15.33 -8.88
N ILE A 103 12.46 -15.19 -7.74
CA ILE A 103 11.67 -16.29 -7.20
C ILE A 103 10.76 -16.75 -8.36
N ARG A 104 11.26 -17.63 -9.24
CA ARG A 104 10.40 -18.41 -10.13
C ARG A 104 9.51 -19.18 -9.19
N ASN A 105 8.25 -18.78 -9.08
CA ASN A 105 7.27 -19.59 -8.39
C ASN A 105 7.25 -20.96 -9.11
N PRO A 106 7.66 -22.06 -8.47
CA PRO A 106 7.78 -23.38 -9.13
C PRO A 106 6.44 -23.97 -9.60
N GLN A 107 5.34 -23.22 -9.43
CA GLN A 107 3.99 -23.52 -9.89
C GLN A 107 3.44 -22.47 -10.87
N SER A 108 4.25 -21.97 -11.81
CA SER A 108 3.76 -21.04 -12.83
C SER A 108 2.80 -21.74 -13.78
N ALA A 109 1.55 -21.28 -13.86
CA ALA A 109 0.61 -21.74 -14.89
C ALA A 109 1.04 -21.24 -16.28
N MET A 110 0.70 -21.96 -17.33
CA MET A 110 0.97 -21.62 -18.72
C MET A 110 -0.34 -21.24 -19.41
N ILE A 111 -0.37 -20.10 -20.10
CA ILE A 111 -1.54 -19.60 -20.81
C ILE A 111 -1.38 -19.88 -22.30
N TYR A 112 -2.19 -20.78 -22.86
CA TYR A 112 -2.14 -21.18 -24.27
C TYR A 112 -3.12 -20.41 -25.15
N LEU A 113 -4.18 -19.86 -24.57
CA LEU A 113 -5.12 -19.01 -25.27
C LEU A 113 -5.46 -17.82 -24.38
N ALA A 114 -5.35 -16.63 -24.94
CA ALA A 114 -5.65 -15.38 -24.27
C ALA A 114 -6.37 -14.42 -25.20
N SER A 115 -7.06 -13.44 -24.60
CA SER A 115 -7.77 -12.37 -25.30
C SER A 115 -7.36 -11.04 -24.67
N VAL A 116 -7.00 -10.04 -25.49
CA VAL A 116 -6.55 -8.73 -24.98
C VAL A 116 -7.71 -8.00 -24.31
N VAL A 117 -7.40 -7.32 -23.21
CA VAL A 117 -8.33 -6.47 -22.49
C VAL A 117 -7.77 -5.06 -22.41
N GLU A 118 -8.59 -4.08 -22.75
CA GLU A 118 -8.22 -2.69 -22.51
C GLU A 118 -8.45 -2.31 -21.05
N ARG A 119 -7.53 -1.49 -20.53
CA ARG A 119 -7.56 -1.03 -19.14
C ARG A 119 -8.87 -0.34 -18.78
N GLU A 120 -9.45 0.44 -19.70
CA GLU A 120 -10.71 1.17 -19.51
C GLU A 120 -11.94 0.26 -19.34
N TRP A 121 -11.85 -1.01 -19.77
CA TRP A 121 -12.94 -1.97 -19.60
C TRP A 121 -12.93 -2.60 -18.20
N LEU A 122 -11.80 -2.51 -17.49
CA LEU A 122 -11.63 -3.03 -16.13
C LEU A 122 -12.06 -1.99 -15.11
N GLN A 123 -13.14 -2.29 -14.42
CA GLN A 123 -13.62 -1.46 -13.32
C GLN A 123 -13.07 -1.98 -11.97
N PRO A 124 -12.62 -1.11 -11.06
CA PRO A 124 -12.11 -1.53 -9.76
C PRO A 124 -13.12 -2.39 -9.00
N THR A 125 -12.64 -3.49 -8.41
CA THR A 125 -13.39 -4.37 -7.51
C THR A 125 -13.26 -3.90 -6.08
N SER A 126 -12.12 -3.30 -5.73
CA SER A 126 -11.89 -2.65 -4.45
C SER A 126 -11.03 -1.39 -4.62
N SER A 127 -11.18 -0.47 -3.68
CA SER A 127 -10.35 0.71 -3.53
C SER A 127 -9.93 0.79 -2.08
N GLU A 128 -8.62 0.89 -1.84
CA GLU A 128 -8.05 0.98 -0.50
C GLU A 128 -7.12 2.19 -0.43
N VAL A 129 -7.13 2.89 0.69
CA VAL A 129 -6.14 3.93 0.98
C VAL A 129 -5.06 3.31 1.85
N VAL A 130 -3.83 3.27 1.33
CA VAL A 130 -2.67 2.77 2.06
C VAL A 130 -1.86 3.95 2.58
N HIS A 131 -1.70 4.02 3.89
CA HIS A 131 -0.89 5.02 4.58
C HIS A 131 0.49 4.45 4.88
N ARG A 132 1.54 5.22 4.58
CA ARG A 132 2.94 4.83 4.82
C ARG A 132 3.73 6.03 5.34
N PHE A 133 4.53 5.79 6.37
CA PHE A 133 5.53 6.75 6.83
C PHE A 133 6.72 6.77 5.87
N ASP A 134 7.10 7.96 5.43
CA ASP A 134 8.28 8.20 4.59
C ASP A 134 9.42 8.75 5.46
N GLU A 135 10.40 7.89 5.74
CA GLU A 135 11.57 8.22 6.58
C GLU A 135 12.38 9.39 6.03
N ALA A 136 12.44 9.56 4.70
CA ALA A 136 13.23 10.62 4.08
C ALA A 136 12.61 12.01 4.29
N SER A 137 11.28 12.10 4.30
CA SER A 137 10.57 13.37 4.49
C SER A 137 10.02 13.57 5.90
N GLY A 138 10.04 12.54 6.75
CA GLY A 138 9.48 12.58 8.11
C GLY A 138 7.94 12.69 8.12
N ARG A 139 7.27 12.31 7.03
CA ARG A 139 5.83 12.55 6.82
C ARG A 139 5.08 11.26 6.51
N VAL A 140 3.79 11.24 6.84
CA VAL A 140 2.88 10.19 6.39
C VAL A 140 2.33 10.56 5.01
N LYS A 141 2.52 9.65 4.06
CA LYS A 141 1.95 9.71 2.72
C LYS A 141 0.82 8.68 2.63
N ALA A 142 -0.22 9.01 1.87
CA ALA A 142 -1.29 8.07 1.57
C ALA A 142 -1.48 7.94 0.06
N THR A 143 -1.72 6.71 -0.37
CA THR A 143 -1.97 6.37 -1.77
C THR A 143 -3.26 5.59 -1.84
N ALA A 144 -4.22 6.09 -2.63
CA ALA A 144 -5.40 5.32 -3.00
C ALA A 144 -5.00 4.34 -4.11
N ILE A 145 -5.20 3.06 -3.84
CA ILE A 145 -4.91 1.95 -4.73
C ILE A 145 -6.24 1.34 -5.16
N ASP A 146 -6.56 1.53 -6.44
CA ASP A 146 -7.69 0.89 -7.08
C ASP A 146 -7.23 -0.49 -7.57
N ARG A 147 -7.95 -1.56 -7.20
CA ARG A 147 -7.59 -2.94 -7.55
C ARG A 147 -8.72 -3.67 -8.27
N TYR A 148 -8.33 -4.55 -9.17
CA TYR A 148 -9.19 -5.59 -9.74
C TYR A 148 -8.73 -6.93 -9.18
N ASP A 149 -9.40 -7.39 -8.13
CA ASP A 149 -8.93 -8.51 -7.31
C ASP A 149 -7.45 -8.29 -6.91
N ALA A 150 -6.52 -9.17 -7.32
CA ALA A 150 -5.10 -9.02 -7.01
C ALA A 150 -4.33 -8.01 -7.90
N LEU A 151 -4.96 -7.46 -8.95
CA LEU A 151 -4.29 -6.61 -9.93
C LEU A 151 -4.40 -5.13 -9.55
N THR A 152 -3.28 -4.42 -9.51
CA THR A 152 -3.29 -2.97 -9.31
C THR A 152 -3.66 -2.27 -10.61
N LEU A 153 -4.77 -1.55 -10.56
CA LEU A 153 -5.39 -0.88 -11.70
C LEU A 153 -4.98 0.59 -11.80
N ALA A 154 -4.88 1.27 -10.67
CA ALA A 154 -4.39 2.65 -10.60
C ALA A 154 -3.88 2.94 -9.19
N GLU A 155 -2.88 3.82 -9.10
CA GLU A 155 -2.38 4.36 -7.84
C GLU A 155 -2.40 5.88 -7.92
N ARG A 156 -2.98 6.54 -6.91
CA ARG A 156 -3.08 8.00 -6.87
C ARG A 156 -2.76 8.53 -5.47
N PRO A 157 -1.93 9.59 -5.35
CA PRO A 157 -1.67 10.21 -4.06
C PRO A 157 -2.96 10.86 -3.54
N VAL A 158 -3.25 10.64 -2.27
CA VAL A 158 -4.40 11.22 -1.57
C VAL A 158 -3.96 11.81 -0.24
N PRO A 159 -4.70 12.78 0.33
CA PRO A 159 -4.45 13.23 1.68
C PRO A 159 -4.49 12.06 2.67
N ALA A 160 -3.51 12.00 3.57
CA ALA A 160 -3.51 11.01 4.64
C ALA A 160 -4.65 11.29 5.61
N ASP A 161 -5.23 10.23 6.14
CA ASP A 161 -6.21 10.31 7.22
C ASP A 161 -5.48 10.83 8.47
N PRO A 162 -6.01 11.87 9.16
CA PRO A 162 -5.31 12.51 10.27
C PRO A 162 -5.10 11.57 11.47
N ASP A 163 -6.04 10.67 11.77
CA ASP A 163 -5.94 9.77 12.90
C ASP A 163 -4.92 8.65 12.62
N ILE A 164 -4.97 8.07 11.42
CA ILE A 164 -3.98 7.06 10.98
C ILE A 164 -2.58 7.70 10.87
N ALA A 165 -2.50 8.93 10.35
CA ALA A 165 -1.24 9.64 10.26
C ALA A 165 -0.63 9.92 11.63
N ALA A 166 -1.43 10.37 12.59
CA ALA A 166 -0.98 10.60 13.96
C ALA A 166 -0.43 9.31 14.60
N GLN A 167 -1.11 8.17 14.39
CA GLN A 167 -0.64 6.88 14.88
C GLN A 167 0.71 6.49 14.26
N LEU A 168 0.84 6.55 12.94
CA LEU A 168 2.09 6.22 12.24
C LEU A 168 3.25 7.16 12.61
N LEU A 169 2.96 8.45 12.81
CA LEU A 169 3.96 9.42 13.27
C LEU A 169 4.42 9.12 14.69
N ALA A 170 3.49 8.73 15.58
CA ALA A 170 3.82 8.35 16.95
C ALA A 170 4.68 7.07 16.98
N ASP A 171 4.33 6.06 16.20
CA ASP A 171 5.10 4.81 16.10
C ASP A 171 6.51 5.08 15.55
N ALA A 172 6.63 5.93 14.52
CA ALA A 172 7.92 6.34 13.98
C ALA A 172 8.75 7.15 15.00
N TRP A 173 8.12 8.02 15.78
CA TRP A 173 8.80 8.75 16.85
C TRP A 173 9.31 7.81 17.94
N LEU A 174 8.51 6.83 18.37
CA LEU A 174 8.90 5.85 19.38
C LEU A 174 10.05 4.97 18.89
N ALA A 175 10.03 4.56 17.61
CA ALA A 175 11.10 3.77 17.00
C ALA A 175 12.43 4.56 16.89
N ARG A 176 12.34 5.85 16.56
CA ARG A 176 13.50 6.76 16.49
C ARG A 176 14.06 7.10 17.88
N GLY A 177 13.20 7.24 18.87
CA GLY A 177 13.51 7.70 20.20
C GLY A 177 13.45 9.24 20.38
N PRO A 178 13.47 9.70 21.65
CA PRO A 178 13.44 11.13 21.99
C PRO A 178 14.69 11.87 21.52
N ARG A 179 14.57 13.18 21.22
CA ARG A 179 15.73 14.07 21.05
C ARG A 179 16.15 14.65 22.40
N ALA A 180 17.30 15.33 22.46
CA ALA A 180 17.78 16.01 23.66
C ALA A 180 16.73 16.94 24.33
N ALA A 181 15.95 17.69 23.54
CA ALA A 181 14.87 18.53 24.08
C ALA A 181 13.72 17.70 24.70
N ASP A 182 13.35 16.60 24.04
CA ASP A 182 12.33 15.67 24.54
C ASP A 182 12.85 14.94 25.80
N GLU A 183 14.10 14.51 25.81
CA GLU A 183 14.75 13.86 26.95
C GLU A 183 14.74 14.76 28.18
N GLN A 184 15.02 16.05 28.02
CA GLN A 184 15.00 16.99 29.14
C GLN A 184 13.59 17.09 29.74
N LEU A 185 12.55 17.19 28.92
CA LEU A 185 11.15 17.17 29.39
C LEU A 185 10.80 15.85 30.09
N LEU A 186 11.21 14.73 29.51
CA LEU A 186 10.95 13.39 30.04
C LEU A 186 11.69 13.13 31.36
N ARG A 187 12.84 13.78 31.62
CA ARG A 187 13.52 13.76 32.93
C ARG A 187 12.84 14.66 33.95
N ARG A 188 12.27 15.80 33.53
CA ARG A 188 11.57 16.76 34.41
C ARG A 188 10.27 16.19 34.99
N LEU A 189 9.52 15.40 34.20
CA LEU A 189 8.26 14.78 34.63
C LEU A 189 8.39 13.96 35.93
N PRO A 190 9.25 12.92 36.01
CA PRO A 190 9.42 12.15 37.24
C PRO A 190 10.07 12.97 38.37
N PHE A 191 10.90 13.97 38.04
CA PHE A 191 11.48 14.87 39.06
C PHE A 191 10.40 15.69 39.78
N ALA A 192 9.35 16.12 39.07
CA ALA A 192 8.16 16.75 39.65
C ALA A 192 7.12 15.74 40.19
N GLY A 193 7.49 14.46 40.32
CA GLY A 193 6.59 13.41 40.80
C GLY A 193 5.41 13.10 39.86
N ARG A 194 5.52 13.44 38.57
CA ARG A 194 4.50 13.14 37.56
C ARG A 194 4.93 11.93 36.74
N ASP A 195 4.14 10.87 36.80
CA ASP A 195 4.28 9.74 35.90
C ASP A 195 3.50 10.01 34.60
N ALA A 196 4.13 9.75 33.46
CA ALA A 196 3.54 9.98 32.15
C ALA A 196 3.75 8.76 31.27
N ASP A 197 2.65 8.20 30.78
CA ASP A 197 2.69 7.16 29.75
C ASP A 197 3.20 7.78 28.44
N LEU A 198 4.49 7.58 28.16
CA LEU A 198 5.17 8.12 26.99
C LEU A 198 4.46 7.72 25.68
N PRO A 199 4.16 6.43 25.40
CA PRO A 199 3.34 6.04 24.25
C PRO A 199 1.99 6.78 24.13
N ALA A 200 1.28 7.04 25.23
CA ALA A 200 0.03 7.81 25.18
C ALA A 200 0.26 9.31 24.94
N LEU A 201 1.31 9.88 25.53
CA LEU A 201 1.69 11.27 25.36
C LEU A 201 2.08 11.57 23.91
N VAL A 202 2.93 10.73 23.31
CA VAL A 202 3.38 10.88 21.91
C VAL A 202 2.19 10.78 20.95
N ARG A 203 1.27 9.83 21.17
CA ARG A 203 0.04 9.70 20.35
C ARG A 203 -0.84 10.94 20.43
N THR A 204 -0.94 11.55 21.61
CA THR A 204 -1.69 12.79 21.81
C THR A 204 -1.02 13.97 21.09
N ALA A 205 0.30 14.10 21.21
CA ALA A 205 1.10 15.13 20.53
C ALA A 205 1.05 15.00 19.00
N ALA A 206 0.98 13.77 18.49
CA ALA A 206 1.00 13.50 17.04
C ALA A 206 -0.29 13.92 16.31
N ARG A 207 -1.44 14.07 17.00
CA ARG A 207 -2.73 14.42 16.37
C ARG A 207 -2.75 15.75 15.62
N GLY A 208 -1.92 16.71 16.01
CA GLY A 208 -1.77 18.01 15.33
C GLY A 208 -0.54 18.09 14.42
N ALA A 209 0.35 17.10 14.47
CA ALA A 209 1.64 17.16 13.81
C ALA A 209 1.54 16.72 12.34
N LYS A 210 2.17 17.48 11.45
CA LYS A 210 2.26 17.13 10.02
C LYS A 210 3.55 16.36 9.68
N THR A 211 4.52 16.37 10.58
CA THR A 211 5.81 15.69 10.45
C THR A 211 6.21 15.11 11.81
N ILE A 212 7.11 14.12 11.81
CA ILE A 212 7.71 13.58 13.03
C ILE A 212 8.50 14.64 13.80
N GLU A 213 9.03 15.65 13.09
CA GLU A 213 9.79 16.74 13.69
C GLU A 213 8.91 17.71 14.49
N ALA A 214 7.66 17.88 14.04
CA ALA A 214 6.68 18.80 14.61
C ALA A 214 5.93 18.22 15.82
N ILE A 215 6.23 16.99 16.23
CA ILE A 215 5.69 16.41 17.46
C ILE A 215 6.31 17.13 18.64
N ASP A 216 5.49 17.89 19.36
CA ASP A 216 5.86 18.59 20.58
C ASP A 216 5.15 17.94 21.77
N LEU A 217 5.91 17.22 22.60
CA LEU A 217 5.40 16.55 23.79
C LEU A 217 4.83 17.53 24.83
N ALA A 218 5.38 18.75 24.92
CA ALA A 218 4.90 19.73 25.88
C ALA A 218 3.48 20.19 25.54
N SER A 219 3.15 20.30 24.24
CA SER A 219 1.80 20.66 23.79
C SER A 219 0.71 19.64 24.14
N ALA A 220 1.10 18.39 24.41
CA ALA A 220 0.19 17.31 24.80
C ALA A 220 0.00 17.21 26.32
N LEU A 221 0.79 17.93 27.12
CA LEU A 221 0.65 17.94 28.56
C LEU A 221 -0.49 18.87 29.00
N PRO A 222 -1.26 18.51 30.05
CA PRO A 222 -2.20 19.41 30.69
C PRO A 222 -1.52 20.71 31.19
N ALA A 223 -2.23 21.83 31.11
CA ALA A 223 -1.68 23.15 31.43
C ALA A 223 -1.31 23.35 32.91
N ASP A 224 -1.90 22.57 33.82
CA ASP A 224 -1.52 22.48 35.23
C ASP A 224 -0.19 21.73 35.39
N VAL A 225 0.00 20.61 34.69
CA VAL A 225 1.27 19.86 34.68
C VAL A 225 2.42 20.75 34.21
N LEU A 226 2.24 21.50 33.12
CA LEU A 226 3.27 22.43 32.63
C LEU A 226 3.63 23.50 33.68
N ARG A 227 2.64 24.06 34.37
CA ARG A 227 2.87 25.06 35.44
C ARG A 227 3.61 24.46 36.63
N ASP A 228 3.27 23.25 37.02
CA ASP A 228 3.95 22.55 38.11
C ASP A 228 5.39 22.20 37.71
N LEU A 229 5.63 21.77 36.46
CA LEU A 229 6.97 21.55 35.93
C LEU A 229 7.81 22.82 35.92
N ASP A 230 7.25 23.97 35.59
CA ASP A 230 7.99 25.23 35.60
C ASP A 230 8.30 25.73 37.02
N ARG A 231 7.50 25.35 38.01
CA ARG A 231 7.72 25.68 39.43
C ARG A 231 8.69 24.72 40.12
N GLU A 232 8.50 23.42 39.93
CA GLU A 232 9.15 22.37 40.72
C GLU A 232 10.36 21.76 40.01
N ALA A 233 10.37 21.80 38.67
CA ALA A 233 11.43 21.24 37.84
C ALA A 233 11.79 22.20 36.68
N PRO A 234 12.22 23.45 36.95
CA PRO A 234 12.42 24.44 35.89
C PRO A 234 13.52 24.04 34.90
N GLU A 235 13.39 24.45 33.64
CA GLU A 235 14.41 24.19 32.60
C GLU A 235 15.71 24.97 32.85
N ALA A 236 15.61 26.10 33.54
CA ALA A 236 16.74 26.96 33.86
C ALA A 236 16.50 27.72 35.17
N ILE A 237 17.56 27.95 35.93
CA ILE A 237 17.54 28.71 37.18
C ILE A 237 18.30 30.03 37.02
N VAL A 238 17.87 31.05 37.77
CA VAL A 238 18.61 32.31 37.91
C VAL A 238 19.57 32.16 39.09
N VAL A 239 20.87 32.22 38.81
CA VAL A 239 21.90 32.20 39.86
C VAL A 239 22.06 33.57 40.51
N PRO A 240 22.67 33.70 41.71
CA PRO A 240 22.80 34.99 42.41
C PRO A 240 23.48 36.11 41.62
N SER A 241 24.25 35.78 40.57
CA SER A 241 24.83 36.76 39.64
C SER A 241 23.84 37.33 38.62
N GLY A 242 22.56 36.93 38.67
CA GLY A 242 21.50 37.30 37.72
C GLY A 242 21.52 36.51 36.41
N ARG A 243 22.51 35.64 36.19
CA ARG A 243 22.62 34.82 34.98
C ARG A 243 21.60 33.67 34.99
N ARG A 244 21.01 33.37 33.83
CA ARG A 244 20.21 32.14 33.64
C ARG A 244 21.12 30.98 33.23
N VAL A 245 21.02 29.87 33.94
CA VAL A 245 21.77 28.63 33.67
C VAL A 245 20.77 27.50 33.41
N ARG A 246 20.91 26.81 32.27
CA ARG A 246 20.07 25.66 31.89
C ARG A 246 20.47 24.44 32.73
N LEU A 247 19.48 23.68 33.19
CA LEU A 247 19.68 22.44 33.93
C LEU A 247 19.65 21.25 32.95
N GLU A 248 20.60 20.31 33.08
CA GLU A 248 20.70 19.10 32.23
C GLU A 248 20.10 17.85 32.91
#